data_AF-A0A2P4P393-F1
#
_entry.id   AF-A0A2P4P393-F1
#
_cell.length_a   1.000
_cell.length_b   1.000
_cell.length_c   1.000
_cell.angle_alpha   90.00
_cell.angle_beta   90.00
_cell.angle_gamma   90.00
#
_symmetry.space_group_name_H-M   'P 1'
#
loop_
_entity.id
_entity.type
_entity.pdbx_description
1 polymer ?
#
loop_
_entity_poly.entity_id
_entity_poly.type
_entity_poly.pdbx_seq_one_letter_code
_entity_poly.pdbx_strand_id
1 'polypeptide(L)'
;MAEINAYQRILEDLRQLQPTEIVAYPPPYTITAGLEEKFDLINAAIERSKRIDDRILMLANVYYLGHFLEVEIRDNTRRGQFLQQLSIHFRTIAIRTYYIFEVS
;
A
#
# COMPACT_ATOMS: atom_id res chain seq x y z
N MET A 1 31.19 1.00 -11.31
CA MET A 1 29.84 0.41 -11.49
C MET A 1 28.91 1.56 -11.81
N ALA A 2 28.24 1.54 -12.97
CA ALA A 2 27.31 2.60 -13.32
C ALA A 2 26.09 2.52 -12.39
N GLU A 3 25.71 3.63 -11.76
CA GLU A 3 24.47 3.69 -11.00
C GLU A 3 23.29 3.38 -11.92
N ILE A 4 22.50 2.37 -11.57
CA ILE A 4 21.25 2.07 -12.24
C ILE A 4 20.28 3.20 -11.88
N ASN A 5 19.97 4.04 -12.87
CA ASN A 5 18.98 5.12 -12.76
C ASN A 5 17.60 4.52 -12.38
N ALA A 6 16.81 5.22 -11.56
CA ALA A 6 15.46 4.82 -11.14
C ALA A 6 14.55 4.35 -12.29
N TYR A 7 14.67 4.97 -13.47
CA TYR A 7 13.99 4.56 -14.70
C TYR A 7 14.34 3.13 -15.12
N GLN A 8 15.62 2.74 -15.07
CA GLN A 8 16.05 1.38 -15.42
C GLN A 8 15.54 0.34 -14.43
N ARG A 9 15.55 0.66 -13.12
CA ARG A 9 14.97 -0.23 -12.10
C ARG A 9 13.48 -0.48 -12.36
N ILE A 10 12.72 0.58 -12.67
CA ILE A 10 11.28 0.47 -13.00
C ILE A 10 11.09 -0.33 -14.30
N LEU A 11 11.90 -0.09 -15.32
CA LEU A 11 11.79 -0.76 -16.62
C LEU A 11 12.10 -2.25 -16.54
N GLU A 12 13.09 -2.67 -15.76
CA GLU A 12 13.38 -4.08 -15.52
C GLU A 12 12.25 -4.77 -14.75
N ASP A 13 11.72 -4.10 -13.72
CA ASP A 13 10.58 -4.59 -12.94
C ASP A 13 9.34 -4.81 -13.82
N LEU A 14 9.04 -3.85 -14.70
CA LEU A 14 7.93 -3.96 -15.68
C LEU A 14 8.15 -5.06 -16.73
N ARG A 15 9.39 -5.44 -17.00
CA ARG A 15 9.73 -6.51 -17.96
C ARG A 15 9.63 -7.91 -17.36
N GLN A 16 9.52 -8.04 -16.03
CA GLN A 16 9.23 -9.33 -15.39
C GLN A 16 7.75 -9.70 -15.54
N LEU A 17 7.40 -10.20 -16.73
CA LEU A 17 6.02 -10.56 -17.12
C LEU A 17 5.50 -11.84 -16.46
N GLN A 18 6.39 -12.67 -15.89
CA GLN A 18 6.04 -13.93 -15.24
C GLN A 18 6.93 -14.13 -14.01
N PRO A 19 6.51 -13.64 -12.83
CA PRO A 19 7.21 -13.97 -11.60
C PRO A 19 7.11 -15.48 -11.35
N THR A 20 8.24 -16.13 -11.14
CA THR A 20 8.30 -17.58 -10.82
C THR A 20 7.66 -17.87 -9.47
N GLU A 21 7.64 -16.89 -8.56
CA GLU A 21 6.99 -16.94 -7.26
C GLU A 21 6.05 -15.73 -7.10
N ILE A 22 4.76 -16.00 -6.88
CA ILE A 22 3.79 -14.97 -6.50
C ILE A 22 3.79 -14.90 -4.97
N VAL A 23 4.42 -13.87 -4.42
CA VAL A 23 4.37 -13.63 -2.98
C VAL A 23 2.99 -13.07 -2.63
N ALA A 24 2.18 -13.87 -1.95
CA ALA A 24 0.95 -13.38 -1.34
C ALA A 24 1.30 -12.56 -0.10
N TYR A 25 1.15 -11.23 -0.18
CA TYR A 25 1.31 -10.35 0.97
C TYR A 25 -0.02 -10.26 1.73
N PRO A 26 -0.17 -10.85 2.93
CA PRO A 26 -1.41 -10.75 3.69
C PRO A 26 -1.60 -9.33 4.24
N PRO A 27 -2.83 -8.95 4.64
CA PRO A 27 -3.05 -7.70 5.36
C PRO A 27 -2.19 -7.62 6.63
N PRO A 28 -1.69 -6.44 7.00
CA PRO A 28 -0.86 -6.27 8.20
C PRO A 28 -1.66 -6.31 9.51
N TYR A 29 -2.94 -6.69 9.45
CA TYR A 29 -3.88 -6.72 10.56
C TYR A 29 -4.75 -7.97 10.53
N THR A 30 -5.35 -8.28 11.67
CA THR A 30 -6.35 -9.36 11.78
C THR A 30 -7.72 -8.87 11.32
N ILE A 31 -8.57 -9.79 10.86
CA ILE A 31 -9.93 -9.46 10.38
C ILE A 31 -10.76 -8.83 11.52
N THR A 32 -10.52 -9.26 12.76
CA THR A 32 -11.21 -8.82 13.97
C THR A 32 -10.73 -7.48 14.54
N ALA A 33 -9.62 -6.92 14.02
CA ALA A 33 -9.10 -5.64 14.50
C ALA A 33 -10.09 -4.50 14.26
N GLY A 34 -10.08 -3.51 15.16
CA GLY A 34 -10.88 -2.28 15.01
C GLY A 34 -10.34 -1.40 13.88
N LEU A 35 -11.11 -0.40 13.41
CA LEU A 35 -10.67 0.47 12.31
C LEU A 35 -9.41 1.26 12.67
N GLU A 36 -9.36 1.79 13.89
CA GLU A 36 -8.23 2.56 14.41
C GLU A 36 -6.97 1.67 14.49
N GLU A 37 -7.11 0.46 15.02
CA GLU A 37 -6.02 -0.52 15.09
C GLU A 37 -5.53 -0.92 13.70
N LYS A 38 -6.45 -1.16 12.75
CA LYS A 38 -6.09 -1.46 11.35
C LYS A 38 -5.30 -0.31 10.74
N PHE A 39 -5.76 0.93 10.91
CA PHE A 39 -5.07 2.11 10.39
C PHE A 39 -3.64 2.23 10.94
N ASP A 40 -3.46 2.04 12.25
CA ASP A 40 -2.15 2.10 12.89
C ASP A 40 -1.22 0.99 12.40
N LEU A 41 -1.73 -0.24 12.29
CA LEU A 41 -0.96 -1.40 11.81
C LEU A 41 -0.54 -1.23 10.35
N ILE A 42 -1.42 -0.70 9.48
CA ILE A 42 -1.08 -0.40 8.09
C ILE A 42 0.04 0.65 8.02
N ASN A 43 -0.11 1.75 8.74
CA ASN A 43 0.91 2.82 8.75
C ASN A 43 2.25 2.29 9.28
N ALA A 44 2.24 1.51 10.36
CA ALA A 44 3.44 0.89 10.90
C ALA A 44 4.11 -0.07 9.91
N ALA A 45 3.32 -0.83 9.14
CA ALA A 45 3.83 -1.72 8.10
C ALA A 45 4.45 -0.94 6.92
N ILE A 46 3.83 0.16 6.48
CA ILE A 46 4.39 1.07 5.48
C ILE A 46 5.74 1.62 5.97
N GLU A 47 5.81 2.16 7.19
CA GLU A 47 7.06 2.69 7.74
C GLU A 47 8.14 1.62 7.95
N ARG A 48 7.74 0.38 8.26
CA ARG A 48 8.68 -0.75 8.33
C ARG A 48 9.25 -1.07 6.95
N SER A 49 8.40 -1.19 5.93
CA SER A 49 8.83 -1.49 4.56
C SER A 49 9.77 -0.43 3.97
N LYS A 50 9.49 0.86 4.25
CA LYS A 50 10.41 1.97 3.90
C LYS A 50 11.78 1.82 4.55
N ARG A 51 11.82 1.48 5.85
CA ARG A 51 13.09 1.35 6.60
C ARG A 51 13.97 0.22 6.09
N ILE A 52 13.39 -0.84 5.52
CA ILE A 52 14.14 -1.96 4.95
C ILE A 52 14.34 -1.85 3.43
N ASP A 53 13.97 -0.71 2.82
CA ASP A 53 14.00 -0.47 1.37
C ASP A 53 13.28 -1.55 0.53
N ASP A 54 12.22 -2.16 1.10
CA ASP A 54 11.39 -3.14 0.40
C ASP A 54 10.21 -2.43 -0.28
N ARG A 55 10.44 -2.06 -1.54
CA ARG A 55 9.45 -1.35 -2.36
C ARG A 55 8.19 -2.19 -2.61
N ILE A 56 8.31 -3.51 -2.83
CA ILE A 56 7.16 -4.36 -3.16
C ILE A 56 6.27 -4.48 -1.93
N LEU A 57 6.86 -4.76 -0.76
CA LEU A 57 6.14 -4.78 0.50
C LEU A 57 5.50 -3.43 0.82
N MET A 58 6.19 -2.32 0.52
CA MET A 58 5.63 -0.98 0.67
C MET A 58 4.38 -0.79 -0.20
N LEU A 59 4.44 -1.19 -1.48
CA LEU A 59 3.30 -1.12 -2.39
C LEU A 59 2.13 -1.99 -1.91
N ALA A 60 2.40 -3.19 -1.41
CA ALA A 60 1.37 -4.07 -0.84
C ALA A 60 0.69 -3.43 0.39
N ASN A 61 1.47 -2.82 1.29
CA ASN A 61 0.90 -2.14 2.45
C ASN A 61 0.11 -0.87 2.07
N VAL A 62 0.57 -0.13 1.05
CA VAL A 62 -0.13 1.03 0.50
C VAL A 62 -1.43 0.63 -0.21
N TYR A 63 -1.46 -0.52 -0.88
CA TYR A 63 -2.68 -1.12 -1.41
C TYR A 63 -3.70 -1.37 -0.29
N TYR A 64 -3.27 -1.97 0.82
CA TYR A 64 -4.15 -2.20 1.97
C TYR A 64 -4.66 -0.90 2.61
N LEU A 65 -3.87 0.17 2.61
CA LEU A 65 -4.34 1.50 3.02
C LEU A 65 -5.44 2.02 2.09
N GLY A 66 -5.28 1.87 0.78
CA GLY A 66 -6.29 2.27 -0.19
C GLY A 66 -7.59 1.47 -0.04
N HIS A 67 -7.51 0.15 0.11
CA HIS A 67 -8.66 -0.71 0.38
C HIS A 67 -9.37 -0.32 1.69
N PHE A 68 -8.60 -0.07 2.77
CA PHE A 68 -9.15 0.39 4.04
C PHE A 68 -9.96 1.69 3.88
N LEU A 69 -9.42 2.66 3.13
CA LEU A 69 -10.07 3.95 2.89
C LEU A 69 -11.30 3.83 1.98
N GLU A 70 -11.22 3.09 0.87
CA GLU A 70 -12.25 3.10 -0.17
C GLU A 70 -13.36 2.05 0.07
N VAL A 71 -13.04 0.92 0.70
CA VAL A 71 -13.96 -0.24 0.80
C VAL A 71 -14.38 -0.50 2.25
N GLU A 72 -13.44 -0.48 3.18
CA GLU A 72 -13.70 -0.94 4.53
C GLU A 72 -14.49 0.09 5.35
N ILE A 73 -14.18 1.37 5.22
CA ILE A 73 -14.88 2.46 5.91
C ILE A 73 -16.13 2.87 5.13
N ARG A 74 -17.28 2.30 5.51
CA ARG A 74 -18.59 2.62 4.89
C ARG A 74 -19.14 3.99 5.26
N ASP A 75 -18.75 4.53 6.41
CA ASP A 75 -19.19 5.85 6.88
C ASP A 75 -18.24 6.94 6.35
N ASN A 76 -18.78 7.84 5.53
CA ASN A 76 -18.02 8.96 4.95
C ASN A 76 -17.45 9.90 6.01
N THR A 77 -18.12 10.07 7.15
CA THR A 77 -17.62 10.93 8.23
C THR A 77 -16.39 10.32 8.87
N ARG A 78 -16.46 9.03 9.26
CA ARG A 78 -15.27 8.28 9.70
C ARG A 78 -14.17 8.24 8.66
N ARG A 79 -14.49 8.05 7.37
CA ARG A 79 -13.47 8.08 6.31
C ARG A 79 -12.75 9.42 6.27
N GLY A 80 -13.50 10.52 6.41
CA GLY A 80 -12.93 11.87 6.50
C GLY A 80 -11.93 12.02 7.66
N GLN A 81 -12.22 11.44 8.82
CA GLN A 81 -11.32 11.50 10.00
C GLN A 81 -9.99 10.78 9.75
N PHE A 82 -9.99 9.61 9.11
CA PHE A 82 -8.76 8.92 8.74
C PHE A 82 -8.00 9.64 7.63
N LEU A 83 -8.70 10.17 6.63
CA LEU A 83 -8.08 10.94 5.54
C LEU A 83 -7.37 12.20 6.04
N GLN A 84 -7.88 12.86 7.08
CA GLN A 84 -7.25 14.04 7.69
C GLN A 84 -5.92 13.74 8.38
N GLN A 85 -5.68 12.48 8.77
CA GLN A 85 -4.42 12.05 9.37
C GLN A 85 -3.32 11.78 8.34
N LEU A 86 -3.68 11.75 7.04
CA LEU A 86 -2.76 11.51 5.94
C LEU A 86 -2.43 12.81 5.20
N SER A 87 -1.22 12.89 4.66
CA SER A 87 -0.90 13.95 3.71
C SER A 87 -1.70 13.78 2.41
N ILE A 88 -1.97 14.88 1.71
CA ILE A 88 -2.62 14.87 0.40
C ILE A 88 -1.87 13.98 -0.60
N HIS A 89 -0.54 13.89 -0.47
CA HIS A 89 0.26 13.00 -1.30
C HIS A 89 -0.02 11.53 -0.97
N PHE A 90 0.02 11.16 0.31
CA PHE A 90 -0.21 9.78 0.76
C PHE A 90 -1.63 9.29 0.45
N ARG A 91 -2.65 10.12 0.66
CA ARG A 91 -4.04 9.74 0.32
C ARG A 91 -4.16 9.39 -1.18
N THR A 92 -3.53 10.20 -2.03
CA THR A 92 -3.63 10.06 -3.49
C THR A 92 -2.93 8.80 -3.96
N ILE A 93 -1.76 8.50 -3.39
CA ILE A 93 -1.02 7.28 -3.70
C ILE A 93 -1.80 6.05 -3.24
N ALA A 94 -2.30 6.02 -2.00
CA ALA A 94 -3.01 4.86 -1.46
C ALA A 94 -4.25 4.51 -2.30
N ILE A 95 -5.10 5.51 -2.57
CA ILE A 95 -6.32 5.34 -3.36
C ILE A 95 -5.99 4.85 -4.78
N ARG A 96 -5.03 5.48 -5.46
CA ARG A 96 -4.62 5.05 -6.82
C ARG A 96 -4.02 3.66 -6.84
N THR A 97 -3.18 3.33 -5.84
CA THR A 97 -2.56 2.00 -5.75
C THR A 97 -3.65 0.94 -5.60
N TYR A 98 -4.66 1.19 -4.77
CA TYR A 98 -5.81 0.29 -4.66
C TYR A 98 -6.51 0.09 -6.01
N TYR A 99 -6.94 1.17 -6.68
CA TYR A 99 -7.64 1.07 -7.97
C TYR A 99 -6.80 0.48 -9.12
N ILE A 100 -5.46 0.59 -9.07
CA ILE A 100 -4.58 -0.03 -10.07
C ILE A 100 -4.50 -1.55 -9.91
N PHE A 101 -4.54 -2.04 -8.66
CA PHE A 101 -4.30 -3.44 -8.32
C PHE A 101 -5.54 -4.19 -7.84
N GLU A 102 -6.70 -3.53 -7.72
CA GLU A 102 -7.95 -4.23 -7.43
C GLU A 102 -8.30 -5.18 -8.57
N VAL A 103 -8.71 -6.40 -8.22
CA VAL A 103 -9.16 -7.37 -9.21
C VAL A 103 -10.63 -7.08 -9.47
N SER A 104 -10.94 -6.69 -10.72
CA SER A 104 -12.31 -6.54 -11.23
C SER A 104 -13.04 -7.87 -11.36
#